data_AF-A0A6P0K530-F1
#
_entry.id   AF-A0A6P0K530-F1
#
_cell.length_a   1.000
_cell.length_b   1.000
_cell.length_c   1.000
_cell.angle_alpha   90.00
_cell.angle_beta   90.00
_cell.angle_gamma   90.00
#
_symmetry.space_group_name_H-M   'P 1'
#
loop_
_entity.id
_entity.type
_entity.pdbx_description
1 polymer ?
#
loop_
_entity_poly.entity_id
_entity_poly.type
_entity_poly.pdbx_seq_one_letter_code
_entity_poly.pdbx_strand_id
1 'polypeptide(L)'
;MEYLFATLTSLIILILGASIGSFVNVVVHRLPANLSILWPPSRCPHCLHRLGKLENIPILGWLWLKGRCRHCRNRIPIRYFLIEAITGVLFVSIFWKYGFVTNIITWQTLGYWAFLSWLLSLCLIDLDTMTLPNSLTQSGLLAGLVFQGITGYLSASELSGVSPQLFTGIVGAVLGMWLFEIISFGGSIAFGQAAMGGGDAKLAAMIGAWLGWKYLLLSGFIATAIGAFAGGGAIALGYLNRRQPIPFGPFLTLGAGVTVFWGEVILSAYLQLFFPWS
;
A
#
# COMPACT_ATOMS: atom_id res chain seq x y z
N MET A 1 -18.04 -1.87 -29.25
CA MET A 1 -17.81 -3.19 -28.63
C MET A 1 -16.67 -3.12 -27.60
N GLU A 2 -15.52 -2.55 -27.94
CA GLU A 2 -14.37 -2.42 -27.02
C GLU A 2 -14.69 -1.62 -25.74
N TYR A 3 -15.34 -0.46 -25.84
CA TYR A 3 -15.75 0.33 -24.67
C TYR A 3 -16.74 -0.41 -23.76
N LEU A 4 -17.65 -1.21 -24.33
CA LEU A 4 -18.60 -2.02 -23.56
C LEU A 4 -17.87 -3.13 -22.79
N PHE A 5 -16.88 -3.77 -23.41
CA PHE A 5 -16.05 -4.77 -22.76
C PHE A 5 -15.17 -4.17 -21.65
N ALA A 6 -14.53 -3.02 -21.91
CA ALA A 6 -13.70 -2.32 -20.94
C ALA A 6 -14.50 -1.83 -19.72
N THR A 7 -15.72 -1.33 -19.94
CA THR A 7 -16.61 -0.90 -18.86
C THR A 7 -17.09 -2.08 -18.01
N LEU A 8 -17.50 -3.20 -18.63
CA LEU A 8 -17.89 -4.41 -17.90
C LEU A 8 -16.72 -4.97 -17.08
N THR A 9 -15.53 -5.06 -17.67
CA THR A 9 -14.31 -5.53 -17.00
C THR A 9 -13.95 -4.60 -15.83
N SER A 10 -14.02 -3.27 -16.02
CA SER A 10 -13.78 -2.31 -14.96
C SER A 10 -14.77 -2.45 -13.80
N LEU A 11 -16.05 -2.74 -14.07
CA LEU A 11 -17.05 -3.00 -13.04
C LEU A 11 -16.73 -4.26 -12.23
N ILE A 12 -16.33 -5.34 -12.89
CA ILE A 12 -15.93 -6.58 -12.23
C ILE A 12 -14.71 -6.34 -11.33
N ILE A 13 -13.71 -5.61 -11.85
CA ILE A 13 -12.49 -5.26 -11.11
C ILE A 13 -12.81 -4.35 -9.92
N LEU A 14 -13.74 -3.40 -10.08
CA LEU A 14 -14.19 -2.54 -9.00
C LEU A 14 -14.82 -3.35 -7.86
N ILE A 15 -15.68 -4.32 -8.19
CA ILE A 15 -16.31 -5.22 -7.20
C ILE A 15 -15.26 -6.09 -6.51
N LEU A 16 -14.31 -6.63 -7.27
CA LEU A 16 -13.19 -7.41 -6.74
C LEU A 16 -12.34 -6.57 -5.78
N GLY A 17 -11.93 -5.37 -6.20
CA GLY A 17 -11.13 -4.46 -5.39
C GLY A 17 -11.87 -4.01 -4.13
N ALA A 18 -13.18 -3.74 -4.22
CA ALA A 18 -14.00 -3.43 -3.04
C ALA A 18 -14.08 -4.63 -2.08
N SER A 19 -14.15 -5.86 -2.60
CA SER A 19 -14.12 -7.09 -1.79
C SER A 19 -12.78 -7.26 -1.06
N ILE A 20 -11.65 -7.00 -1.74
CA ILE A 20 -10.33 -6.97 -1.13
C ILE A 20 -10.24 -5.85 -0.09
N GLY A 21 -10.79 -4.65 -0.37
CA GLY A 21 -10.85 -3.56 0.59
C GLY A 21 -11.64 -3.92 1.86
N SER A 22 -12.71 -4.69 1.72
CA SER A 22 -13.46 -5.22 2.87
C SER A 22 -12.61 -6.18 3.70
N PHE A 23 -11.78 -7.01 3.05
CA PHE A 23 -10.80 -7.84 3.74
C PHE A 23 -9.68 -7.02 4.40
N VAL A 24 -9.20 -5.94 3.77
CA VAL A 24 -8.22 -5.01 4.36
C VAL A 24 -8.75 -4.43 5.67
N ASN A 25 -10.04 -4.06 5.76
CA ASN A 25 -10.65 -3.63 7.03
C ASN A 25 -10.51 -4.69 8.14
N VAL A 26 -10.65 -5.97 7.80
CA VAL A 26 -10.46 -7.08 8.75
C VAL A 26 -9.01 -7.17 9.20
N VAL A 27 -8.06 -7.08 8.27
CA VAL A 27 -6.62 -7.12 8.57
C VAL A 27 -6.22 -5.97 9.49
N VAL A 28 -6.60 -4.74 9.15
CA VAL A 28 -6.28 -3.52 9.90
C VAL A 28 -6.80 -3.61 11.34
N HIS A 29 -8.01 -4.13 11.53
CA HIS A 29 -8.59 -4.22 12.86
C HIS A 29 -8.04 -5.39 13.70
N ARG A 30 -7.82 -6.57 13.07
CA ARG A 30 -7.52 -7.81 13.80
C ARG A 30 -6.03 -8.06 14.00
N LEU A 31 -5.20 -7.69 13.03
CA LEU A 31 -3.78 -8.02 13.05
C LEU A 31 -3.05 -7.32 14.22
N PRO A 32 -3.23 -6.00 14.48
CA PRO A 32 -2.60 -5.35 15.63
C PRO A 32 -3.12 -5.88 16.97
N ALA A 33 -4.37 -6.37 17.00
CA ALA A 33 -4.98 -6.99 18.17
C ALA A 33 -4.58 -8.47 18.37
N ASN A 34 -3.68 -9.01 17.55
CA ASN A 34 -3.28 -10.44 17.54
C ASN A 34 -4.47 -11.41 17.42
N LEU A 35 -5.53 -10.98 16.73
CA LEU A 35 -6.72 -11.80 16.48
C LEU A 35 -6.59 -12.53 15.15
N SER A 36 -7.21 -13.71 15.06
CA SER A 36 -7.23 -14.47 13.82
C SER A 36 -8.01 -13.74 12.72
N ILE A 37 -7.39 -13.64 11.54
CA ILE A 37 -7.96 -13.01 10.34
C ILE A 37 -9.03 -13.91 9.71
N LEU A 38 -8.87 -15.23 9.83
CA LEU A 38 -9.74 -16.22 9.19
C LEU A 38 -11.01 -16.52 10.00
N TRP A 39 -10.91 -16.55 11.33
CA TRP A 39 -12.02 -16.95 12.20
C TRP A 39 -12.05 -16.11 13.48
N PRO A 40 -13.22 -15.67 13.98
CA PRO A 40 -14.58 -15.88 13.44
C PRO A 40 -14.88 -15.00 12.20
N PRO A 41 -15.97 -15.25 11.45
CA PRO A 41 -16.37 -14.42 10.31
C PRO A 41 -16.67 -12.95 10.70
N SER A 42 -16.91 -12.10 9.70
CA SER A 42 -17.25 -10.68 9.86
C SER A 42 -18.44 -10.51 10.81
N ARG A 43 -18.27 -9.63 11.81
CA ARG A 43 -19.25 -9.36 12.86
C ARG A 43 -19.23 -7.90 13.27
N CYS A 44 -20.33 -7.42 13.81
CA CYS A 44 -20.37 -6.11 14.42
C CYS A 44 -19.45 -6.06 15.65
N PRO A 45 -18.57 -5.04 15.81
CA PRO A 45 -17.68 -4.95 16.97
C PRO A 45 -18.42 -4.67 18.28
N HIS A 46 -19.64 -4.13 18.24
CA HIS A 46 -20.40 -3.75 19.44
C HIS A 46 -21.31 -4.87 19.96
N CYS A 47 -22.12 -5.47 19.08
CA CYS A 47 -23.09 -6.50 19.49
C CYS A 47 -22.65 -7.93 19.12
N LEU A 48 -21.48 -8.07 18.48
CA LEU A 48 -20.95 -9.36 18.00
C LEU A 48 -21.87 -10.13 17.05
N HIS A 49 -22.95 -9.49 16.56
CA HIS A 49 -23.83 -10.06 15.56
C HIS A 49 -23.01 -10.41 14.31
N ARG A 50 -23.11 -11.68 13.91
CA ARG A 50 -22.52 -12.16 12.66
C ARG A 50 -23.24 -11.51 11.49
N LEU A 51 -22.49 -10.83 10.62
CA LEU A 51 -23.05 -10.14 9.47
C LEU A 51 -23.63 -11.15 8.47
N GLY A 52 -24.84 -10.89 7.98
CA GLY A 52 -25.46 -11.64 6.90
C GLY A 52 -24.79 -11.37 5.55
N LYS A 53 -25.07 -12.20 4.54
CA LYS A 53 -24.47 -12.07 3.19
C LYS A 53 -24.69 -10.68 2.58
N LEU A 54 -25.92 -10.15 2.67
CA LEU A 54 -26.27 -8.82 2.14
C LEU A 54 -25.63 -7.67 2.92
N GLU A 55 -25.37 -7.86 4.21
CA GLU A 55 -24.72 -6.85 5.07
C GLU A 55 -23.21 -6.80 4.82
N ASN A 56 -22.63 -7.86 4.27
CA ASN A 56 -21.21 -8.00 3.97
C ASN A 56 -20.88 -7.75 2.48
N ILE A 57 -21.83 -7.20 1.70
CA ILE A 57 -21.53 -6.76 0.32
C ILE A 57 -20.74 -5.44 0.41
N PRO A 58 -19.52 -5.38 -0.14
CA PRO A 58 -18.71 -4.16 -0.10
C PRO A 58 -19.47 -2.97 -0.70
N ILE A 59 -19.29 -1.78 -0.11
CA ILE A 59 -19.90 -0.49 -0.48
C ILE A 59 -21.44 -0.49 -0.27
N LEU A 60 -22.15 -1.42 -0.91
CA LEU A 60 -23.61 -1.52 -0.90
C LEU A 60 -24.17 -1.89 0.49
N GLY A 61 -23.49 -2.75 1.23
CA GLY A 61 -23.90 -3.14 2.59
C GLY A 61 -23.96 -1.93 3.51
N TRP A 62 -22.93 -1.06 3.48
CA TRP A 62 -22.90 0.16 4.27
C TRP A 62 -23.98 1.17 3.83
N LEU A 63 -24.17 1.34 2.52
CA LEU A 63 -25.18 2.24 1.97
C LEU A 63 -26.61 1.82 2.33
N TRP A 64 -26.94 0.53 2.20
CA TRP A 64 -28.27 0.00 2.55
C TRP A 64 -28.52 0.13 4.06
N LEU A 65 -27.52 -0.18 4.87
CA LEU A 65 -27.59 -0.05 6.33
C LEU A 65 -27.54 1.41 6.81
N LYS A 66 -27.37 2.39 5.90
CA LYS A 66 -27.19 3.83 6.18
C LYS A 66 -26.12 4.07 7.24
N GLY A 67 -25.03 3.30 7.18
CA GLY A 67 -23.93 3.33 8.14
C GLY A 67 -24.30 2.93 9.57
N ARG A 68 -25.31 2.07 9.78
CA ARG A 68 -25.69 1.58 11.11
C ARG A 68 -25.89 0.08 11.13
N CYS A 69 -25.45 -0.60 12.19
CA CYS A 69 -25.71 -2.03 12.34
C CYS A 69 -27.22 -2.31 12.40
N ARG A 70 -27.70 -3.33 11.68
CA ARG A 70 -29.12 -3.72 11.67
C ARG A 70 -29.67 -4.10 13.05
N HIS A 71 -28.85 -4.72 13.88
CA HIS A 71 -29.28 -5.25 15.18
C HIS A 71 -29.16 -4.23 16.31
N CYS A 72 -27.97 -3.65 16.53
CA CYS A 72 -27.74 -2.72 17.64
C CYS A 72 -27.88 -1.24 17.27
N ARG A 73 -28.13 -0.92 15.99
CA ARG A 73 -28.22 0.46 15.44
C ARG A 73 -26.99 1.34 15.67
N ASN A 74 -25.90 0.80 16.19
CA ASN A 74 -24.69 1.57 16.38
C ASN A 74 -24.06 1.95 15.04
N ARG A 75 -23.38 3.09 15.01
CA ARG A 75 -22.79 3.64 13.78
C ARG A 75 -21.59 2.80 13.33
N ILE A 76 -21.59 2.46 12.05
CA ILE A 76 -20.44 1.85 11.35
C ILE A 76 -19.60 3.00 10.78
N PRO A 77 -18.32 3.15 11.18
CA PRO A 77 -17.49 4.25 10.72
C PRO A 77 -17.43 4.35 9.20
N ILE A 78 -17.49 5.57 8.66
CA ILE A 78 -17.40 5.82 7.21
C ILE A 78 -16.07 5.33 6.62
N ARG A 79 -15.04 5.19 7.45
CA ARG A 79 -13.74 4.63 7.09
C ARG A 79 -13.86 3.25 6.40
N TYR A 80 -14.79 2.40 6.83
CA TYR A 80 -15.00 1.08 6.19
C TYR A 80 -15.39 1.23 4.71
N PHE A 81 -16.38 2.09 4.45
CA PHE A 81 -16.82 2.43 3.10
C PHE A 81 -15.69 3.06 2.28
N LEU A 82 -14.92 3.98 2.87
CA LEU A 82 -13.82 4.65 2.17
C LEU A 82 -12.71 3.67 1.78
N ILE A 83 -12.35 2.74 2.65
CA ILE A 83 -11.31 1.74 2.34
C ILE A 83 -11.75 0.82 1.20
N GLU A 84 -13.01 0.37 1.20
CA GLU A 84 -13.58 -0.43 0.12
C GLU A 84 -13.60 0.34 -1.20
N ALA A 85 -14.05 1.60 -1.18
CA ALA A 85 -14.08 2.45 -2.36
C ALA A 85 -12.66 2.76 -2.89
N ILE A 86 -11.72 3.14 -2.02
CA ILE A 86 -10.32 3.44 -2.39
C ILE A 86 -9.67 2.21 -3.02
N THR A 87 -9.83 1.03 -2.41
CA THR A 87 -9.23 -0.21 -2.95
C THR A 87 -9.82 -0.54 -4.32
N GLY A 88 -11.15 -0.41 -4.48
CA GLY A 88 -11.81 -0.58 -5.78
C GLY A 88 -11.27 0.37 -6.85
N VAL A 89 -11.16 1.66 -6.53
CA VAL A 89 -10.64 2.68 -7.46
C VAL A 89 -9.18 2.44 -7.80
N LEU A 90 -8.34 2.06 -6.83
CA LEU A 90 -6.94 1.72 -7.07
C LEU A 90 -6.80 0.53 -8.02
N PHE A 91 -7.62 -0.50 -7.85
CA PHE A 91 -7.59 -1.69 -8.72
C PHE A 91 -7.96 -1.34 -10.16
N VAL A 92 -9.04 -0.58 -10.35
CA VAL A 92 -9.43 -0.08 -11.67
C VAL A 92 -8.32 0.79 -12.26
N SER A 93 -7.73 1.70 -11.48
CA SER A 93 -6.66 2.58 -11.95
C SER A 93 -5.43 1.79 -12.45
N ILE A 94 -5.03 0.73 -11.74
CA ILE A 94 -3.94 -0.16 -12.17
C ILE A 94 -4.32 -0.92 -13.45
N PHE A 95 -5.56 -1.40 -13.56
CA PHE A 95 -6.03 -2.03 -14.80
C PHE A 95 -5.98 -1.06 -15.98
N TRP A 96 -6.41 0.18 -15.77
CA TRP A 96 -6.37 1.20 -16.82
C TRP A 96 -4.94 1.54 -17.26
N LYS A 97 -3.99 1.51 -16.31
CA LYS A 97 -2.58 1.76 -16.61
C LYS A 97 -1.88 0.60 -17.32
N TYR A 98 -2.06 -0.64 -16.85
CA TYR A 98 -1.26 -1.79 -17.28
C TYR A 98 -2.00 -2.82 -18.14
N GLY A 99 -3.33 -2.86 -18.09
CA GLY A 99 -4.17 -3.88 -18.74
C GLY A 99 -5.13 -3.34 -19.81
N PHE A 100 -5.33 -2.03 -19.91
CA PHE A 100 -6.30 -1.44 -20.85
C PHE A 100 -5.93 -1.69 -22.31
N VAL A 101 -4.66 -1.49 -22.68
CA VAL A 101 -4.19 -1.61 -24.07
C VAL A 101 -4.35 -3.05 -24.59
N THR A 102 -4.07 -4.04 -23.74
CA THR A 102 -4.16 -5.46 -24.10
C THR A 102 -5.53 -6.07 -23.82
N ASN A 103 -6.43 -5.35 -23.14
CA ASN A 103 -7.70 -5.85 -22.60
C ASN A 103 -7.55 -7.14 -21.76
N ILE A 104 -6.35 -7.43 -21.23
CA ILE A 104 -6.03 -8.65 -20.50
C ILE A 104 -5.38 -8.29 -19.16
N ILE A 105 -5.73 -9.04 -18.11
CA ILE A 105 -5.10 -8.92 -16.80
C ILE A 105 -3.70 -9.53 -16.89
N THR A 106 -2.68 -8.67 -16.88
CA THR A 106 -1.27 -9.06 -16.92
C THR A 106 -0.76 -9.47 -15.52
N TRP A 107 0.35 -10.20 -15.47
CA TRP A 107 1.01 -10.56 -14.22
C TRP A 107 1.38 -9.33 -13.36
N GLN A 108 1.80 -8.25 -14.03
CA GLN A 108 2.11 -6.96 -13.41
C GLN A 108 0.87 -6.34 -12.74
N THR A 109 -0.29 -6.43 -13.39
CA THR A 109 -1.57 -5.93 -12.85
C THR A 109 -1.90 -6.63 -11.52
N LEU A 110 -1.81 -7.96 -11.49
CA LEU A 110 -2.05 -8.76 -10.28
C LEU A 110 -1.04 -8.44 -9.17
N GLY A 111 0.23 -8.30 -9.52
CA GLY A 111 1.28 -7.92 -8.60
C GLY A 111 1.03 -6.57 -7.94
N TYR A 112 0.69 -5.53 -8.72
CA TYR A 112 0.44 -4.20 -8.16
C TYR A 112 -0.87 -4.12 -7.37
N TRP A 113 -1.91 -4.88 -7.73
CA TRP A 113 -3.11 -5.02 -6.89
C TRP A 113 -2.79 -5.59 -5.51
N ALA A 114 -1.99 -6.67 -5.48
CA ALA A 114 -1.47 -7.22 -4.24
C ALA A 114 -0.66 -6.16 -3.48
N PHE A 115 0.40 -5.62 -4.08
CA PHE A 115 1.28 -4.64 -3.46
C PHE A 115 0.54 -3.45 -2.84
N LEU A 116 -0.39 -2.82 -3.57
CA LEU A 116 -1.19 -1.70 -3.06
C LEU A 116 -2.10 -2.11 -1.90
N SER A 117 -2.59 -3.35 -1.88
CA SER A 117 -3.38 -3.86 -0.75
C SER A 117 -2.52 -4.04 0.52
N TRP A 118 -1.27 -4.50 0.39
CA TRP A 118 -0.30 -4.54 1.49
C TRP A 118 0.04 -3.13 1.98
N LEU A 119 0.33 -2.20 1.06
CA LEU A 119 0.64 -0.81 1.41
C LEU A 119 -0.54 -0.13 2.11
N LEU A 120 -1.77 -0.29 1.60
CA LEU A 120 -2.96 0.30 2.21
C LEU A 120 -3.18 -0.26 3.63
N SER A 121 -3.01 -1.57 3.81
CA SER A 121 -3.11 -2.20 5.13
C SER A 121 -2.07 -1.64 6.11
N LEU A 122 -0.81 -1.53 5.70
CA LEU A 122 0.28 -1.00 6.54
C LEU A 122 0.09 0.50 6.83
N CYS A 123 -0.34 1.28 5.85
CA CYS A 123 -0.67 2.70 6.00
C CYS A 123 -1.74 2.91 7.08
N LEU A 124 -2.83 2.14 7.00
CA LEU A 124 -3.95 2.25 7.91
C LEU A 124 -3.62 1.77 9.32
N ILE A 125 -2.82 0.71 9.46
CA ILE A 125 -2.35 0.25 10.77
C ILE A 125 -1.40 1.28 11.39
N ASP A 126 -0.47 1.84 10.62
CA ASP A 126 0.48 2.83 11.15
C ASP A 126 -0.22 4.13 11.57
N LEU A 127 -1.28 4.56 10.86
CA LEU A 127 -2.12 5.67 11.28
C LEU A 127 -2.85 5.42 12.60
N ASP A 128 -3.25 4.18 12.88
CA ASP A 128 -4.03 3.83 14.07
C ASP A 128 -3.15 3.55 15.29
N THR A 129 -2.05 2.82 15.09
CA THR A 129 -1.25 2.24 16.19
C THR A 129 0.22 2.64 16.16
N MET A 130 0.66 3.48 15.20
CA MET A 130 2.06 3.90 15.02
C MET A 130 3.05 2.73 15.04
N THR A 131 2.60 1.56 14.58
CA THR A 131 3.35 0.30 14.63
C THR A 131 3.15 -0.46 13.34
N LEU A 132 4.23 -1.02 12.81
CA LEU A 132 4.19 -1.84 11.60
C LEU A 132 4.38 -3.32 11.97
N PRO A 133 3.34 -4.17 11.82
CA PRO A 133 3.40 -5.56 12.23
C PRO A 133 4.37 -6.36 11.35
N ASN A 134 5.36 -7.00 11.99
CA ASN A 134 6.43 -7.75 11.32
C ASN A 134 5.89 -8.82 10.36
N SER A 135 4.82 -9.52 10.74
CA SER A 135 4.20 -10.55 9.91
C SER A 135 3.72 -10.01 8.57
N LEU A 136 3.23 -8.77 8.52
CA LEU A 136 2.72 -8.16 7.29
C LEU A 136 3.86 -7.59 6.43
N THR A 137 4.87 -6.96 7.04
CA THR A 137 6.04 -6.46 6.31
C THR A 137 6.89 -7.58 5.73
N GLN A 138 7.08 -8.68 6.47
CA GLN A 138 7.85 -9.84 6.01
C GLN A 138 7.13 -10.63 4.92
N SER A 139 5.82 -10.88 5.10
CA SER A 139 5.02 -11.54 4.05
C SER A 139 4.96 -10.70 2.78
N GLY A 140 4.83 -9.38 2.91
CA GLY A 140 4.88 -8.46 1.79
C GLY A 140 6.25 -8.47 1.10
N LEU A 141 7.36 -8.49 1.85
CA LEU A 141 8.71 -8.57 1.28
C LEU A 141 8.90 -9.87 0.49
N LEU A 142 8.49 -11.01 1.06
CA LEU A 142 8.59 -12.30 0.39
C LEU A 142 7.74 -12.33 -0.89
N ALA A 143 6.51 -11.82 -0.83
CA ALA A 143 5.64 -11.71 -2.00
C ALA A 143 6.27 -10.83 -3.10
N GLY A 144 6.98 -9.75 -2.74
CA GLY A 144 7.71 -8.91 -3.67
C GLY A 144 8.85 -9.62 -4.37
N LEU A 145 9.64 -10.42 -3.65
CA LEU A 145 10.69 -11.23 -4.26
C LEU A 145 10.14 -12.31 -5.19
N VAL A 146 9.05 -12.98 -4.79
CA VAL A 146 8.35 -13.94 -5.66
C VAL A 146 7.82 -13.25 -6.91
N PHE A 147 7.25 -12.05 -6.76
CA PHE A 147 6.80 -11.25 -7.89
C PHE A 147 7.94 -10.95 -8.86
N GLN A 148 9.12 -10.53 -8.37
CA GLN A 148 10.30 -10.29 -9.20
C GLN A 148 10.83 -11.55 -9.90
N GLY A 149 10.79 -12.69 -9.21
CA GLY A 149 11.21 -13.95 -9.81
C GLY A 149 10.31 -14.35 -10.99
N ILE A 150 8.99 -14.19 -10.82
CA ILE A 150 8.02 -14.53 -11.87
C ILE A 150 8.05 -13.50 -13.01
N THR A 151 8.19 -12.20 -12.72
CA THR A 151 8.36 -11.19 -13.78
C THR A 151 9.62 -11.44 -14.59
N GLY A 152 10.72 -11.85 -13.95
CA GLY A 152 11.96 -12.25 -14.62
C GLY A 152 11.78 -13.43 -15.57
N TYR A 153 11.14 -14.51 -15.08
CA TYR A 153 10.83 -15.69 -15.89
C TYR A 153 9.95 -15.34 -17.10
N LEU A 154 8.88 -14.56 -16.89
CA LEU A 154 7.96 -14.17 -17.96
C LEU A 154 8.59 -13.23 -19.00
N SER A 155 9.54 -12.38 -18.58
CA SER A 155 10.17 -11.41 -19.49
C SER A 155 11.21 -12.04 -20.41
N ALA A 156 12.01 -12.97 -19.90
CA ALA A 156 13.05 -13.63 -20.70
C ALA A 156 12.59 -14.95 -21.33
N SER A 157 11.42 -15.48 -20.94
CA SER A 157 10.95 -16.84 -21.28
C SER A 157 11.93 -17.97 -20.92
N GLU A 158 12.93 -17.66 -20.10
CA GLU A 158 14.01 -18.53 -19.69
C GLU A 158 14.31 -18.34 -18.20
N LEU A 159 14.88 -19.38 -17.57
CA LEU A 159 15.36 -19.28 -16.18
C LEU A 159 16.50 -18.27 -16.02
N SER A 160 17.23 -17.96 -17.11
CA SER A 160 18.31 -16.98 -17.13
C SER A 160 17.84 -15.58 -16.74
N GLY A 161 16.58 -15.22 -17.06
CA GLY A 161 15.96 -13.93 -16.70
C GLY A 161 15.43 -13.84 -15.28
N VAL A 162 15.51 -14.89 -14.47
CA VAL A 162 15.08 -14.83 -13.06
C VAL A 162 16.16 -14.17 -12.20
N SER A 163 17.43 -14.45 -12.48
CA SER A 163 18.55 -13.97 -11.66
C SER A 163 18.72 -12.44 -11.64
N PRO A 164 18.59 -11.68 -12.75
CA PRO A 164 18.78 -10.23 -12.72
C PRO A 164 17.64 -9.55 -11.96
N GLN A 165 16.40 -10.01 -12.14
CA GLN A 165 15.20 -9.43 -11.54
C GLN A 165 15.11 -9.75 -10.04
N LEU A 166 15.48 -10.96 -9.63
CA LEU A 166 15.63 -11.25 -8.21
C LEU A 166 16.74 -10.41 -7.59
N PHE A 167 17.86 -10.22 -8.30
CA PHE A 167 18.94 -9.36 -7.83
C PHE A 167 18.48 -7.92 -7.63
N THR A 168 17.69 -7.35 -8.55
CA THR A 168 17.14 -6.00 -8.36
C THR A 168 16.21 -5.89 -7.16
N GLY A 169 15.38 -6.91 -6.91
CA GLY A 169 14.50 -6.98 -5.74
C GLY A 169 15.29 -7.11 -4.43
N ILE A 170 16.27 -8.01 -4.36
CA ILE A 170 17.12 -8.22 -3.19
C ILE A 170 17.94 -6.96 -2.88
N VAL A 171 18.59 -6.39 -3.89
CA VAL A 171 19.35 -5.14 -3.75
C VAL A 171 18.43 -4.01 -3.30
N GLY A 172 17.23 -3.89 -3.89
CA GLY A 172 16.22 -2.93 -3.45
C GLY A 172 15.85 -3.12 -1.98
N ALA A 173 15.61 -4.35 -1.53
CA ALA A 173 15.24 -4.65 -0.15
C ALA A 173 16.36 -4.34 0.84
N VAL A 174 17.58 -4.77 0.55
CA VAL A 174 18.76 -4.52 1.40
C VAL A 174 19.07 -3.02 1.48
N LEU A 175 19.06 -2.33 0.32
CA LEU A 175 19.26 -0.87 0.30
C LEU A 175 18.15 -0.15 1.07
N GLY A 176 16.90 -0.58 0.95
CA GLY A 176 15.79 0.00 1.71
C GLY A 176 15.96 -0.15 3.21
N MET A 177 16.33 -1.34 3.67
CA MET A 177 16.58 -1.60 5.09
C MET A 177 17.74 -0.74 5.60
N TRP A 178 18.90 -0.84 4.96
CA TRP A 178 20.12 -0.17 5.43
C TRP A 178 20.03 1.35 5.35
N LEU A 179 19.50 1.90 4.25
CA LEU A 179 19.38 3.35 4.10
C LEU A 179 18.51 3.93 5.21
N PHE A 180 17.34 3.33 5.47
CA PHE A 180 16.41 3.83 6.48
C PHE A 180 16.91 3.60 7.91
N GLU A 181 17.62 2.50 8.17
CA GLU A 181 18.29 2.27 9.46
C GLU A 181 19.41 3.30 9.72
N ILE A 182 20.23 3.61 8.70
CA ILE A 182 21.27 4.63 8.81
C ILE A 182 20.65 6.00 9.06
N ILE A 183 19.58 6.36 8.35
CA ILE A 183 18.86 7.62 8.57
C ILE A 183 18.26 7.66 9.98
N SER A 184 17.66 6.57 10.44
CA SER A 184 17.09 6.49 11.80
C SER A 184 18.16 6.64 12.87
N PHE A 185 19.28 5.92 12.73
CA PHE A 185 20.39 5.97 13.67
C PHE A 185 21.06 7.36 13.68
N GLY A 186 21.42 7.90 12.51
CA GLY A 186 22.04 9.23 12.41
C GLY A 186 21.11 10.34 12.91
N GLY A 187 19.82 10.27 12.56
CA GLY A 187 18.81 11.18 13.09
C GLY A 187 18.67 11.06 14.61
N SER A 188 18.75 9.85 15.17
CA SER A 188 18.63 9.64 16.61
C SER A 188 19.75 10.32 17.41
N ILE A 189 20.96 10.30 16.85
CA ILE A 189 22.12 11.00 17.40
C ILE A 189 21.95 12.52 17.27
N ALA A 190 21.53 13.00 16.10
CA ALA A 190 21.40 14.44 15.83
C ALA A 190 20.30 15.11 16.65
N PHE A 191 19.15 14.45 16.84
CA PHE A 191 17.99 15.02 17.53
C PHE A 191 17.89 14.60 19.00
N GLY A 192 18.73 13.66 19.46
CA GLY A 192 18.71 13.15 20.83
C GLY A 192 17.43 12.37 21.19
N GLN A 193 16.67 11.93 20.19
CA GLN A 193 15.41 11.19 20.30
C GLN A 193 15.27 10.25 19.12
N ALA A 194 14.49 9.17 19.24
CA ALA A 194 14.24 8.26 18.13
C ALA A 194 13.68 9.03 16.91
N ALA A 195 14.47 9.15 15.85
CA ALA A 195 14.13 9.99 14.70
C ALA A 195 13.12 9.33 13.76
N MET A 196 13.14 8.00 13.66
CA MET A 196 12.25 7.24 12.80
C MET A 196 11.99 5.84 13.38
N GLY A 197 10.79 5.30 13.14
CA GLY A 197 10.39 4.01 13.69
C GLY A 197 11.16 2.87 13.04
N GLY A 198 11.57 1.85 13.81
CA GLY A 198 12.22 0.65 13.26
C GLY A 198 11.33 -0.16 12.30
N GLY A 199 10.01 0.13 12.27
CA GLY A 199 9.10 -0.42 11.28
C GLY A 199 9.29 0.17 9.88
N ASP A 200 9.68 1.45 9.77
CA ASP A 200 9.77 2.17 8.51
C ASP A 200 10.86 1.58 7.61
N ALA A 201 11.98 1.14 8.19
CA ALA A 201 13.04 0.43 7.46
C ALA A 201 12.56 -0.91 6.87
N LYS A 202 11.70 -1.64 7.58
CA LYS A 202 11.11 -2.90 7.09
C LYS A 202 10.11 -2.64 5.97
N LEU A 203 9.33 -1.57 6.08
CA LEU A 203 8.44 -1.13 5.01
C LEU A 203 9.23 -0.68 3.77
N ALA A 204 10.33 0.06 3.95
CA ALA A 204 11.24 0.45 2.88
C ALA A 204 11.87 -0.79 2.20
N ALA A 205 12.30 -1.78 2.97
CA ALA A 205 12.79 -3.05 2.43
C ALA A 205 11.72 -3.79 1.61
N MET A 206 10.47 -3.81 2.09
CA MET A 206 9.35 -4.35 1.33
C MET A 206 9.17 -3.57 0.01
N ILE A 207 9.07 -2.24 0.03
CA ILE A 207 8.92 -1.43 -1.17
C ILE A 207 10.06 -1.67 -2.16
N GLY A 208 11.30 -1.77 -1.66
CA GLY A 208 12.48 -2.09 -2.44
C GLY A 208 12.43 -3.48 -3.10
N ALA A 209 11.87 -4.49 -2.44
CA ALA A 209 11.66 -5.81 -3.04
C ALA A 209 10.72 -5.76 -4.25
N TRP A 210 9.64 -4.99 -4.15
CA TRP A 210 8.61 -4.90 -5.20
C TRP A 210 9.01 -3.99 -6.36
N LEU A 211 9.56 -2.82 -6.06
CA LEU A 211 9.83 -1.79 -7.08
C LEU A 211 11.31 -1.74 -7.49
N GLY A 212 12.22 -2.34 -6.71
CA GLY A 212 13.66 -2.20 -6.90
C GLY A 212 14.20 -0.87 -6.35
N TRP A 213 15.53 -0.73 -6.38
CA TRP A 213 16.23 0.36 -5.70
C TRP A 213 15.95 1.76 -6.26
N LYS A 214 15.80 1.92 -7.58
CA LYS A 214 15.55 3.23 -8.22
C LYS A 214 14.22 3.82 -7.74
N TYR A 215 13.16 3.03 -7.80
CA TYR A 215 11.83 3.43 -7.40
C TYR A 215 11.66 3.51 -5.89
N LEU A 216 12.41 2.72 -5.11
CA LEU A 216 12.52 2.91 -3.66
C LEU A 216 13.05 4.30 -3.31
N LEU A 217 14.15 4.74 -3.91
CA LEU A 217 14.73 6.07 -3.65
C LEU A 217 13.75 7.18 -4.03
N LEU A 218 13.09 7.05 -5.19
CA LEU A 218 12.04 7.99 -5.60
C LEU A 218 10.87 8.01 -4.61
N SER A 219 10.41 6.84 -4.15
CA SER A 219 9.34 6.72 -3.15
C SER A 219 9.72 7.40 -1.85
N GLY A 220 10.95 7.20 -1.38
CA GLY A 220 11.48 7.85 -0.18
C GLY A 220 11.56 9.37 -0.32
N PHE A 221 12.01 9.87 -1.48
CA PHE A 221 12.04 11.31 -1.76
C PHE A 221 10.65 11.95 -1.79
N ILE A 222 9.69 11.30 -2.45
CA ILE A 222 8.29 11.79 -2.47
C ILE A 222 7.71 11.75 -1.06
N ALA A 223 7.99 10.69 -0.28
CA ALA A 223 7.52 10.56 1.09
C ALA A 223 8.07 11.66 2.00
N THR A 224 9.36 11.96 1.93
CA THR A 224 9.96 13.04 2.72
C THR A 224 9.43 14.41 2.29
N ALA A 225 9.21 14.65 1.01
CA ALA A 225 8.60 15.88 0.53
C ALA A 225 7.18 16.06 1.08
N ILE A 226 6.30 15.07 0.88
CA ILE A 226 4.91 15.12 1.39
C ILE A 226 4.91 15.24 2.91
N GLY A 227 5.74 14.46 3.62
CA GLY A 227 5.86 14.50 5.07
C GLY A 227 6.37 15.84 5.59
N ALA A 228 7.33 16.47 4.90
CA ALA A 228 7.85 17.80 5.27
C ALA A 228 6.78 18.88 5.09
N PHE A 229 6.01 18.86 3.99
CA PHE A 229 4.92 19.81 3.78
C PHE A 229 3.78 19.59 4.77
N ALA A 230 3.35 18.35 4.99
CA ALA A 230 2.27 18.04 5.92
C ALA A 230 2.65 18.31 7.37
N GLY A 231 3.82 17.82 7.81
CA GLY A 231 4.33 18.02 9.17
C GLY A 231 4.72 19.47 9.43
N GLY A 232 5.42 20.11 8.51
CA GLY A 232 5.79 21.53 8.61
C GLY A 232 4.56 22.44 8.62
N GLY A 233 3.58 22.16 7.76
CA GLY A 233 2.29 22.87 7.74
C GLY A 233 1.50 22.69 9.04
N ALA A 234 1.43 21.47 9.57
CA ALA A 234 0.74 21.21 10.84
C ALA A 234 1.40 21.91 12.04
N ILE A 235 2.73 22.00 12.05
CA ILE A 235 3.48 22.75 13.06
C ILE A 235 3.25 24.25 12.88
N ALA A 236 3.29 24.77 11.65
CA ALA A 236 3.07 26.19 11.36
C ALA A 236 1.66 26.66 11.74
N LEU A 237 0.65 25.81 11.56
CA LEU A 237 -0.73 26.05 11.95
C LEU A 237 -1.01 25.81 13.45
N GLY A 238 -0.01 25.34 14.21
CA GLY A 238 -0.13 25.11 15.66
C GLY A 238 -0.93 23.86 16.04
N TYR A 239 -1.25 22.98 15.09
CA TYR A 239 -1.95 21.71 15.37
C TYR A 239 -1.03 20.64 15.98
N LEU A 240 0.27 20.73 15.73
CA LEU A 240 1.27 19.81 16.28
C LEU A 240 2.39 20.55 17.01
N ASN A 241 2.82 19.97 18.12
CA ASN A 241 4.05 20.38 18.78
C ASN A 241 5.27 19.90 18.00
N ARG A 242 6.36 20.69 17.98
CA ARG A 242 7.62 20.37 17.30
C ARG A 242 8.25 19.01 17.66
N ARG A 243 7.85 18.42 18.79
CA ARG A 243 8.38 17.14 19.30
C ARG A 243 7.36 16.01 19.31
N GLN A 244 6.17 16.22 18.74
CA GLN A 244 5.17 15.15 18.67
C GLN A 244 5.54 14.16 17.55
N PRO A 245 5.57 12.85 17.84
CA PRO A 245 5.88 11.85 16.83
C PRO A 245 4.77 11.82 15.76
N ILE A 246 5.18 11.81 14.49
CA ILE A 246 4.30 11.66 13.34
C ILE A 246 4.62 10.30 12.69
N PRO A 247 3.62 9.44 12.41
CA PRO A 247 3.87 8.17 11.73
C PRO A 247 4.39 8.46 10.31
N PHE A 248 5.57 7.95 9.98
CA PHE A 248 6.18 8.16 8.65
C PHE A 248 5.69 7.13 7.62
N GLY A 249 5.23 5.96 8.07
CA GLY A 249 4.72 4.89 7.21
C GLY A 249 3.65 5.34 6.20
N PRO A 250 2.65 6.16 6.56
CA PRO A 250 1.65 6.69 5.64
C PRO A 250 2.26 7.49 4.50
N PHE A 251 3.26 8.34 4.78
CA PHE A 251 3.93 9.09 3.73
C PHE A 251 4.77 8.19 2.83
N LEU A 252 5.43 7.18 3.41
CA LEU A 252 6.22 6.21 2.66
C LEU A 252 5.34 5.34 1.74
N THR A 253 4.20 4.86 2.23
CA THR A 253 3.21 4.11 1.42
C THR A 253 2.59 4.97 0.33
N LEU A 254 2.29 6.24 0.60
CA LEU A 254 1.82 7.19 -0.42
C LEU A 254 2.88 7.44 -1.50
N GLY A 255 4.14 7.66 -1.10
CA GLY A 255 5.26 7.82 -2.03
C GLY A 255 5.45 6.59 -2.93
N ALA A 256 5.33 5.39 -2.36
CA ALA A 256 5.36 4.15 -3.12
C ALA A 256 4.16 4.02 -4.07
N GLY A 257 2.95 4.37 -3.63
CA GLY A 257 1.75 4.41 -4.48
C GLY A 257 1.91 5.36 -5.66
N VAL A 258 2.37 6.59 -5.43
CA VAL A 258 2.66 7.56 -6.50
C VAL A 258 3.71 7.01 -7.46
N THR A 259 4.74 6.35 -6.94
CA THR A 259 5.80 5.76 -7.76
C THR A 259 5.30 4.62 -8.65
N VAL A 260 4.34 3.81 -8.19
CA VAL A 260 3.69 2.79 -9.04
C VAL A 260 2.99 3.43 -10.24
N PHE A 261 2.34 4.58 -10.07
CA PHE A 261 1.58 5.23 -11.16
C PHE A 261 2.42 6.16 -12.04
N TRP A 262 3.38 6.89 -11.48
CA TRP A 262 4.12 7.94 -12.19
C TRP A 262 5.64 7.80 -12.11
N GLY A 263 6.17 6.74 -11.49
CA GLY A 263 7.60 6.57 -11.26
C GLY A 263 8.46 6.65 -12.52
N GLU A 264 8.03 6.00 -13.60
CA GLU A 264 8.72 6.03 -14.90
C GLU A 264 8.78 7.45 -15.49
N VAL A 265 7.65 8.17 -15.45
CA VAL A 265 7.54 9.54 -15.98
C VAL A 265 8.39 10.50 -15.16
N ILE A 266 8.34 10.40 -13.83
CA ILE A 266 9.11 11.27 -12.94
C ILE A 266 10.61 11.01 -13.09
N LEU A 267 11.02 9.74 -13.12
CA LEU A 267 12.42 9.38 -13.23
C LEU A 267 13.00 9.75 -14.61
N SER A 268 12.25 9.51 -15.68
CA SER A 268 12.68 9.90 -17.03
C SER A 268 12.77 11.42 -17.19
N ALA A 269 11.79 12.18 -16.69
CA ALA A 269 11.84 13.64 -16.70
C ALA A 269 13.04 14.17 -15.91
N TYR A 270 13.34 13.58 -14.74
CA TYR A 270 14.52 13.93 -13.95
C TYR A 270 15.83 13.65 -14.71
N LEU A 271 15.97 12.45 -15.29
CA LEU A 271 17.15 12.08 -16.05
C LEU A 271 17.32 12.96 -17.29
N GLN A 272 16.26 13.28 -18.02
CA GLN A 272 16.33 14.17 -19.19
C GLN A 272 16.71 15.61 -18.80
N LEU A 273 16.22 16.11 -17.66
CA LEU A 273 16.50 17.47 -17.23
C LEU A 273 17.95 17.65 -16.75
N PHE A 274 18.49 16.69 -16.00
CA PHE A 274 19.80 16.80 -15.37
C PHE A 274 20.92 16.04 -16.11
N PHE A 275 20.58 15.01 -16.88
CA PHE A 275 21.50 14.19 -17.67
C PHE A 275 20.97 14.00 -19.10
N PRO A 276 20.80 15.07 -19.90
CA PRO A 276 20.23 15.00 -21.25
C PRO A 276 21.05 14.17 -22.25
N TRP A 277 22.26 13.74 -21.88
CA TRP A 277 23.21 12.99 -22.71
C TRP A 277 23.26 11.48 -22.39
N SER A 278 22.44 11.00 -21.44
CA SER A 278 22.32 9.56 -21.09
C SER A 278 21.01 8.96 -21.62
#